data_AF-A0A6N9H861-F1
#
_entry.id   AF-A0A6N9H861-F1
#
_cell.length_a   1.000
_cell.length_b   1.000
_cell.length_c   1.000
_cell.angle_alpha   90.00
_cell.angle_beta   90.00
_cell.angle_gamma   90.00
#
_symmetry.space_group_name_H-M   'P 1'
#
loop_
_entity.id
_entity.type
_entity.pdbx_description
1 polymer ?
#
loop_
_entity_poly.entity_id
_entity_poly.type
_entity_poly.pdbx_seq_one_letter_code
_entity_poly.pdbx_strand_id
1 'polypeptide(L)'
;MSIDWTSLVLVAVVTIAAAALVSIIMASGARLLDRAHIRSLESSGSESSRHLAFSADRAGGIVLLGLVGMLVLFGLWLVIPFFH
;
A
#
# COMPACT_ATOMS: atom_id res chain seq x y z
N MET A 1 37.53 16.70 -10.17
CA MET A 1 36.26 16.20 -9.61
C MET A 1 35.93 14.87 -10.29
N SER A 2 35.94 13.76 -9.56
CA SER A 2 35.51 12.45 -10.06
C SER A 2 34.04 12.25 -9.69
N ILE A 3 33.22 11.80 -10.64
CA ILE A 3 31.84 11.42 -10.36
C ILE A 3 31.86 10.09 -9.62
N ASP A 4 31.20 10.04 -8.47
CA ASP A 4 30.95 8.78 -7.76
C ASP A 4 29.73 8.08 -8.35
N TRP A 5 30.00 7.20 -9.30
CA TRP A 5 28.99 6.37 -9.95
C TRP A 5 28.31 5.39 -8.98
N THR A 6 28.98 5.02 -7.89
CA THR A 6 28.44 4.08 -6.90
C THR A 6 27.27 4.70 -6.15
N SER A 7 27.45 5.94 -5.69
CA SER A 7 26.38 6.70 -5.02
C SER A 7 25.15 6.90 -5.91
N LEU A 8 25.37 7.14 -7.21
CA LEU A 8 24.30 7.31 -8.19
C LEU A 8 23.51 6.02 -8.41
N VAL A 9 24.19 4.88 -8.53
CA VAL A 9 23.52 3.57 -8.65
C VAL A 9 22.76 3.24 -7.37
N LEU A 10 23.34 3.51 -6.20
CA LEU A 10 22.72 3.21 -4.91
C LEU A 10 21.40 3.97 -4.74
N VAL A 11 21.38 5.29 -4.99
CA VAL A 11 20.15 6.07 -4.87
C VAL A 11 19.11 5.58 -5.87
N ALA A 12 19.49 5.30 -7.11
CA ALA A 12 18.56 4.79 -8.12
C ALA A 12 17.91 3.46 -7.68
N VAL A 13 18.71 2.52 -7.18
CA VAL A 13 18.20 1.22 -6.69
C VAL A 13 17.27 1.42 -5.51
N VAL A 14 17.65 2.23 -4.52
CA VAL A 14 16.82 2.49 -3.33
C VAL A 14 15.50 3.15 -3.70
N THR A 15 15.52 4.13 -4.61
CA THR A 15 14.30 4.81 -5.08
C THR A 15 13.37 3.84 -5.80
N ILE A 16 13.90 3.01 -6.70
CA ILE A 16 13.09 2.01 -7.42
C ILE A 16 12.51 0.98 -6.45
N ALA A 17 13.33 0.48 -5.51
CA ALA A 17 12.89 -0.49 -4.53
C ALA A 17 11.78 0.06 -3.62
N ALA A 18 11.93 1.30 -3.15
CA ALA A 18 10.90 1.97 -2.34
C ALA A 18 9.59 2.16 -3.14
N ALA A 19 9.69 2.64 -4.39
CA ALA A 19 8.51 2.81 -5.26
C ALA A 19 7.80 1.48 -5.55
N ALA A 20 8.57 0.41 -5.80
CA ALA A 20 8.03 -0.92 -6.01
C ALA A 20 7.33 -1.45 -4.75
N LEU A 21 7.93 -1.28 -3.58
CA LEU A 21 7.35 -1.69 -2.30
C LEU A 21 6.02 -0.98 -2.04
N VAL A 22 5.95 0.34 -2.21
CA VAL A 22 4.70 1.10 -2.08
C VAL A 22 3.64 0.61 -3.07
N SER A 23 4.03 0.36 -4.32
CA SER A 23 3.13 -0.13 -5.37
C SER A 23 2.57 -1.52 -5.06
N ILE A 24 3.40 -2.42 -4.49
CA ILE A 24 2.98 -3.76 -4.07
C ILE A 24 1.95 -3.69 -2.93
N ILE A 25 2.20 -2.84 -1.93
CA ILE A 25 1.27 -2.64 -0.80
C ILE A 25 -0.06 -2.09 -1.33
N MET A 26 -0.01 -1.06 -2.19
CA MET A 26 -1.19 -0.45 -2.80
C MET A 26 -2.00 -1.47 -3.63
N ALA A 27 -1.33 -2.23 -4.50
CA ALA A 27 -1.98 -3.27 -5.30
C ALA A 27 -2.60 -4.37 -4.43
N SER A 28 -1.93 -4.75 -3.34
CA SER A 28 -2.45 -5.75 -2.40
C SER A 28 -3.69 -5.25 -1.66
N GLY A 29 -3.67 -4.01 -1.17
CA GLY A 29 -4.81 -3.38 -0.51
C GLY A 29 -6.01 -3.24 -1.45
N ALA A 30 -5.78 -2.78 -2.68
CA ALA A 30 -6.81 -2.69 -3.71
C ALA A 30 -7.43 -4.05 -4.05
N ARG A 31 -6.60 -5.10 -4.22
CA ARG A 31 -7.08 -6.47 -4.49
C ARG A 31 -7.91 -7.05 -3.36
N LEU A 32 -7.55 -6.79 -2.10
CA LEU A 32 -8.33 -7.22 -0.94
C LEU A 32 -9.69 -6.54 -0.91
N LEU A 33 -9.73 -5.24 -1.20
CA LEU A 33 -10.98 -4.47 -1.23
C LEU A 33 -11.88 -4.88 -2.41
N ASP A 34 -11.29 -5.19 -3.56
CA ASP A 34 -12.00 -5.71 -4.74
C ASP A 34 -12.63 -7.09 -4.47
N ARG A 35 -11.87 -8.01 -3.86
CA ARG A 35 -12.38 -9.32 -3.40
C ARG A 35 -13.53 -9.17 -2.41
N ALA A 36 -13.41 -8.24 -1.47
CA ALA A 36 -14.50 -7.93 -0.55
C ALA A 36 -15.73 -7.42 -1.32
N HIS A 37 -15.55 -6.46 -2.23
CA HIS A 37 -16.66 -5.90 -3.02
C HIS A 37 -17.42 -6.96 -3.83
N ILE A 38 -16.70 -7.83 -4.54
CA ILE A 38 -17.32 -8.94 -5.30
C ILE A 38 -18.13 -9.85 -4.37
N ARG A 39 -17.55 -10.22 -3.21
CA ARG A 39 -18.23 -11.09 -2.23
C ARG A 39 -19.47 -10.44 -1.60
N SER A 40 -19.52 -9.10 -1.53
CA SER A 40 -20.71 -8.36 -1.07
C SER A 40 -21.86 -8.32 -2.09
N LEU A 41 -21.55 -8.45 -3.38
CA LEU A 41 -22.55 -8.51 -4.44
C LEU A 41 -23.15 -9.92 -4.54
N GLU A 42 -22.37 -10.96 -4.22
CA GLU A 42 -22.79 -12.37 -4.25
C GLU A 42 -23.63 -12.81 -3.02
N SER A 43 -23.68 -11.99 -1.96
CA SER A 43 -24.27 -12.38 -0.67
C SER A 43 -25.81 -12.28 -0.61
N SER A 44 -26.50 -12.97 -1.53
CA SER A 44 -27.93 -13.31 -1.38
C SER A 44 -28.17 -14.66 -0.70
N GLY A 45 -27.14 -15.42 -0.31
CA GLY A 45 -27.29 -16.77 0.25
C GLY A 45 -26.21 -17.20 1.24
N SER A 46 -26.53 -17.06 2.54
CA SER A 46 -26.05 -17.82 3.71
C SER A 46 -24.54 -17.88 4.09
N GLU A 47 -24.39 -18.16 5.40
CA GLU A 47 -23.27 -18.70 6.19
C GLU A 47 -22.23 -17.72 6.79
N SER A 48 -22.29 -17.63 8.12
CA SER A 48 -21.51 -16.78 9.04
C SER A 48 -19.99 -16.74 8.76
N SER A 49 -19.40 -17.84 8.29
CA SER A 49 -17.98 -17.94 7.93
C SER A 49 -17.58 -17.04 6.75
N ARG A 50 -18.50 -16.82 5.80
CA ARG A 50 -18.30 -15.95 4.63
C ARG A 50 -18.32 -14.47 5.03
N HIS A 51 -19.05 -14.13 6.09
CA HIS A 51 -19.10 -12.79 6.67
C HIS A 51 -17.80 -12.43 7.40
N LEU A 52 -17.19 -13.39 8.12
CA LEU A 52 -15.89 -13.22 8.77
C LEU A 52 -14.76 -12.97 7.74
N ALA A 53 -14.72 -13.76 6.66
CA ALA A 53 -13.73 -13.57 5.59
C ALA A 53 -13.92 -12.22 4.86
N PHE A 54 -15.18 -11.83 4.57
CA PHE A 54 -15.49 -10.51 4.00
C PHE A 54 -15.00 -9.36 4.90
N SER A 55 -15.20 -9.50 6.22
CA SER A 55 -14.77 -8.52 7.21
C SER A 55 -13.24 -8.38 7.24
N ALA A 56 -12.53 -9.51 7.18
CA ALA A 56 -11.08 -9.56 7.20
C ALA A 56 -10.46 -8.98 5.91
N ASP A 57 -10.99 -9.33 4.73
CA ASP A 57 -10.52 -8.81 3.44
C ASP A 57 -10.72 -7.29 3.38
N ARG A 58 -11.90 -6.80 3.78
CA ARG A 58 -12.20 -5.36 3.80
C ARG A 58 -11.32 -4.60 4.78
N ALA A 59 -11.17 -5.11 6.01
CA ALA A 59 -10.31 -4.49 7.02
C ALA A 59 -8.84 -4.47 6.58
N GLY A 60 -8.34 -5.59 6.05
CA GLY A 60 -6.98 -5.69 5.52
C GLY A 60 -6.73 -4.72 4.38
N GLY A 61 -7.67 -4.61 3.43
CA GLY A 61 -7.62 -3.65 2.33
C GLY A 61 -7.52 -2.21 2.84
N ILE A 62 -8.40 -1.81 3.77
CA ILE A 62 -8.41 -0.45 4.36
C ILE A 62 -7.11 -0.17 5.11
N VAL A 63 -6.60 -1.12 5.89
CA VAL A 63 -5.33 -0.96 6.64
C VAL A 63 -4.16 -0.77 5.68
N LEU A 64 -4.07 -1.57 4.61
CA LEU A 64 -3.00 -1.45 3.61
C LEU A 64 -3.07 -0.11 2.86
N LEU A 65 -4.27 0.32 2.45
CA LEU A 65 -4.49 1.63 1.82
C LEU A 65 -4.16 2.78 2.79
N GLY A 66 -4.57 2.65 4.05
CA GLY A 66 -4.22 3.61 5.11
C GLY A 66 -2.72 3.70 5.33
N LEU A 67 -2.02 2.56 5.32
CA LEU A 67 -0.56 2.50 5.44
C LEU A 67 0.12 3.20 4.25
N VAL A 68 -0.33 2.98 3.02
CA VAL A 68 0.19 3.68 1.83
C VAL A 68 -0.04 5.19 1.95
N GLY A 69 -1.26 5.60 2.35
CA GLY A 69 -1.57 7.01 2.58
C GLY A 69 -0.65 7.64 3.64
N MET A 70 -0.43 6.93 4.75
CA MET A 70 0.48 7.36 5.82
C MET A 70 1.93 7.51 5.32
N LEU A 71 2.39 6.58 4.47
CA LEU A 71 3.73 6.59 3.89
C LEU A 71 3.92 7.78 2.94
N VAL A 72 2.89 8.12 2.16
CA VAL A 72 2.87 9.32 1.31
C VAL A 72 2.88 10.59 2.15
N LEU A 73 2.05 10.67 3.20
CA LEU A 73 2.02 11.82 4.12
C LEU A 73 3.36 12.00 4.82
N PHE A 74 4.00 10.89 5.24
CA PHE A 74 5.33 10.91 5.84
C PHE A 74 6.39 11.40 4.84
N GLY A 75 6.33 10.93 3.60
CA GLY A 75 7.19 11.45 2.52
C GLY A 75 6.99 12.97 2.31
N LEU A 76 5.76 13.45 2.34
CA LEU A 76 5.46 14.88 2.22
C LEU A 76 5.99 15.69 3.41
N TRP A 77 5.89 15.16 4.62
CA TRP A 77 6.46 15.76 5.83
C TRP A 77 7.98 15.90 5.76
N LEU A 78 8.68 14.88 5.21
CA LEU A 78 10.14 14.92 4.98
C LEU A 78 10.56 15.91 3.88
N VAL A 79 9.71 16.16 2.88
CA VAL A 79 10.02 17.14 1.83
C VAL A 79 9.95 18.58 2.35
N ILE A 80 9.10 18.84 3.36
CA ILE A 80 8.88 20.19 3.89
C ILE A 80 9.75 20.39 5.14
N PRO A 81 10.87 21.13 5.05
CA PRO A 81 11.84 21.27 6.13
C PRO A 81 11.32 22.08 7.33
N PHE A 82 10.23 22.82 7.19
CA PHE A 82 9.64 23.56 8.32
C PHE A 82 8.92 22.65 9.31
N PHE A 83 8.51 21.45 8.88
CA PHE A 83 7.74 20.52 9.72
C PHE A 83 8.60 19.59 10.58
N HIS A 84 9.92 19.56 10.38
CA HIS A 84 10.84 18.64 11.07
C HIS A 84 12.20 19.27 11.37
#